data_AF-A0A1H4HTX2-F1
#
_entry.id   AF-A0A1H4HTX2-F1
#
_cell.length_a   1.000
_cell.length_b   1.000
_cell.length_c   1.000
_cell.angle_alpha   90.00
_cell.angle_beta   90.00
_cell.angle_gamma   90.00
#
_symmetry.space_group_name_H-M   'P 1'
#
loop_
_entity.id
_entity.type
_entity.pdbx_description
1 polymer ?
#
loop_
_entity_poly.entity_id
_entity_poly.type
_entity_poly.pdbx_seq_one_letter_code
_entity_poly.pdbx_strand_id
1 'polypeptide(L)' 'MRIEEIIEAVEVLSHSPLIGRPVKNGKRELVIGKGRRSYVALYRYLAEAETVFILALRAQRESRFKH' A
#
# COMPACT_ATOMS: atom_id res chain seq x y z
N MET A 1 -9.68 -12.38 0.10
CA MET A 1 -9.20 -11.29 0.95
C MET A 1 -10.43 -10.66 1.54
N ARG A 2 -10.50 -10.56 2.86
CA ARG A 2 -11.61 -9.90 3.55
C ARG A 2 -11.22 -8.45 3.85
N ILE A 3 -12.18 -7.59 4.18
CA ILE A 3 -11.91 -6.16 4.38
C ILE A 3 -11.02 -5.92 5.62
N GLU A 4 -11.11 -6.79 6.60
CA GLU A 4 -10.33 -6.73 7.85
C GLU A 4 -8.82 -6.87 7.56
N GLU A 5 -8.43 -7.75 6.62
CA GLU A 5 -7.03 -7.92 6.21
C GLU A 5 -6.46 -6.66 5.53
N ILE A 6 -7.31 -5.84 4.90
CA ILE A 6 -6.90 -4.54 4.34
C ILE A 6 -6.63 -3.56 5.48
N ILE A 7 -7.57 -3.48 6.41
CA ILE A 7 -7.51 -2.54 7.53
C ILE A 7 -6.26 -2.82 8.36
N GLU A 8 -6.04 -4.06 8.79
CA GLU A 8 -4.86 -4.46 9.56
C GLU A 8 -3.54 -4.12 8.83
N ALA A 9 -3.49 -4.36 7.52
CA ALA A 9 -2.29 -4.07 6.75
C ALA A 9 -2.04 -2.56 6.57
N VAL A 10 -3.10 -1.76 6.47
CA VAL A 10 -3.00 -0.29 6.40
C VAL A 10 -2.63 0.29 7.77
N GLU A 11 -3.11 -0.27 8.87
CA GLU A 11 -2.76 0.15 10.23
C GLU A 11 -1.26 0.05 10.52
N VAL A 12 -0.55 -0.93 9.93
CA VAL A 12 0.92 -1.01 10.04
C VAL A 12 1.60 0.28 9.55
N LEU A 13 1.01 0.99 8.59
CA LEU A 13 1.59 2.22 8.03
C LEU A 13 1.63 3.37 9.04
N SER A 14 0.84 3.35 10.12
CA SER A 14 0.94 4.37 11.17
C SER A 14 2.22 4.25 11.99
N HIS A 15 2.80 3.06 12.08
CA HIS A 15 4.03 2.79 12.84
C HIS A 15 5.24 2.57 11.92
N SER A 16 5.01 2.23 10.66
CA SER A 16 6.07 1.88 9.69
C SER A 16 5.75 2.42 8.30
N PRO A 17 5.65 3.75 8.12
CA PRO A 17 5.24 4.36 6.85
C PRO A 17 6.25 4.18 5.72
N LEU A 18 7.46 3.69 6.01
CA LEU A 18 8.51 3.47 5.01
C LEU A 18 8.62 1.99 4.57
N ILE A 19 7.80 1.09 5.11
CA ILE A 19 7.87 -0.37 4.84
C ILE A 19 7.53 -0.75 3.39
N GLY A 20 6.76 0.11 2.71
CA GLY A 20 6.35 -0.14 1.33
C GLY A 20 7.49 0.07 0.33
N ARG A 21 7.43 -0.67 -0.77
CA ARG A 21 8.40 -0.57 -1.87
C ARG A 21 8.34 0.83 -2.48
N PRO A 22 9.46 1.58 -2.53
CA PRO A 22 9.50 2.88 -3.22
C PRO A 22 9.15 2.74 -4.71
N VAL A 23 8.40 3.71 -5.22
CA VAL A 23 8.14 3.89 -6.65
C VAL A 23 8.35 5.37 -7.04
N LYS A 24 7.98 5.75 -8.27
CA LYS A 24 8.15 7.12 -8.76
C LYS A 24 7.34 8.15 -7.95
N ASN A 25 7.82 9.39 -7.94
CA ASN A 25 7.14 10.57 -7.38
C ASN A 25 6.85 10.48 -5.86
N GLY A 26 7.79 9.91 -5.10
CA GLY A 26 7.70 9.78 -3.64
C GLY A 26 6.55 8.90 -3.16
N LYS A 27 6.00 8.06 -4.04
CA LYS A 27 4.95 7.09 -3.68
C LYS A 27 5.59 5.76 -3.27
N ARG A 28 4.81 4.93 -2.61
CA ARG A 28 5.19 3.60 -2.15
C ARG A 28 4.06 2.61 -2.39
N GLU A 29 4.43 1.36 -2.56
CA GLU A 29 3.48 0.25 -2.71
C GLU A 29 3.58 -0.69 -1.52
N LEU A 30 2.44 -0.98 -0.89
CA LEU A 30 2.31 -2.05 0.09
C LEU A 30 1.54 -3.20 -0.55
N VAL A 31 2.15 -4.39 -0.58
CA VAL A 31 1.46 -5.62 -0.99
C VAL A 31 0.75 -6.20 0.23
N ILE A 32 -0.56 -6.41 0.09
CA ILE A 32 -1.45 -6.91 1.15
C ILE A 32 -1.92 -8.31 0.76
N GLY A 33 -1.79 -9.26 1.68
CA GLY A 33 -2.13 -10.67 1.45
C GLY A 33 -1.05 -11.47 0.72
N LYS A 34 -1.37 -12.73 0.36
CA LYS A 34 -0.44 -13.68 -0.28
C LYS A 34 -1.04 -14.31 -1.54
N GLY A 35 -0.20 -14.59 -2.54
CA GLY A 35 -0.57 -15.35 -3.73
C GLY A 35 -1.56 -14.66 -4.68
N ARG A 36 -2.49 -15.41 -5.26
CA ARG A 36 -3.40 -14.95 -6.34
C ARG A 36 -4.52 -13.99 -5.91
N ARG A 37 -4.63 -13.68 -4.62
CA ARG A 37 -5.67 -12.81 -4.01
C ARG A 37 -5.03 -11.69 -3.18
N SER A 38 -3.92 -11.14 -3.65
CA SER A 38 -3.27 -9.99 -3.06
C SER A 38 -3.82 -8.68 -3.62
N TYR A 39 -3.69 -7.63 -2.82
CA TYR A 39 -3.95 -6.26 -3.22
C TYR A 39 -2.66 -5.44 -3.10
N VAL A 40 -2.61 -4.33 -3.84
CA VAL A 40 -1.54 -3.35 -3.74
C VAL A 40 -2.17 -2.03 -3.34
N ALA A 41 -1.75 -1.50 -2.19
CA ALA A 41 -2.04 -0.14 -1.79
C ALA A 41 -0.92 0.77 -2.30
N LEU A 42 -1.28 1.73 -3.16
CA LEU A 42 -0.39 2.81 -3.53
C LEU A 42 -0.59 3.94 -2.53
N TYR A 43 0.47 4.38 -1.87
CA TYR A 43 0.39 5.38 -0.83
C TYR A 43 1.55 6.38 -0.90
N ARG A 44 1.44 7.45 -0.12
CA ARG A 44 2.50 8.44 0.11
C ARG A 44 2.56 8.77 1.60
N TYR A 45 3.77 8.84 2.14
CA TYR A 45 4.01 9.35 3.49
C TYR A 45 4.48 10.81 3.40
N LEU A 46 3.80 11.71 4.11
CA LEU A 46 4.23 13.10 4.31
C LEU A 46 4.82 13.20 5.70
N ALA A 47 6.14 13.33 5.80
CA ALA A 47 6.86 13.32 7.07
C ALA A 47 6.55 14.57 7.91
N GLU A 48 6.29 15.70 7.26
CA GLU A 48 5.98 16.99 7.90
C GLU A 48 4.65 16.96 8.65
N ALA A 49 3.73 16.10 8.24
CA ALA A 49 2.41 15.94 8.84
C ALA A 49 2.22 14.57 9.51
N GLU A 50 3.27 13.75 9.58
CA GLU A 50 3.22 12.35 10.05
C GLU A 50 2.04 11.55 9.47
N THR A 51 1.67 11.83 8.22
CA THR A 51 0.43 11.35 7.62
C THR A 51 0.69 10.44 6.43
N VAL A 52 -0.03 9.32 6.38
CA VAL A 52 -0.04 8.39 5.25
C VAL A 52 -1.32 8.58 4.43
N PHE A 53 -1.16 8.92 3.16
CA PHE A 53 -2.27 9.00 2.20
C PHE A 53 -2.33 7.73 1.36
N ILE A 54 -3.43 6.98 1.48
CA ILE A 54 -3.74 5.89 0.55
C ILE A 54 -4.33 6.50 -0.71
N LEU A 55 -3.61 6.37 -1.83
CA LEU A 55 -3.98 6.99 -3.11
C LEU A 55 -4.82 6.06 -3.97
N ALA A 56 -4.59 4.75 -3.86
CA ALA A 56 -5.34 3.72 -4.55
C ALA A 56 -5.18 2.37 -3.86
N LEU A 57 -6.20 1.53 -3.96
CA LEU A 57 -6.15 0.12 -3.61
C LEU A 57 -6.58 -0.70 -4.82
N ARG A 58 -5.73 -1.63 -5.28
CA ARG A 58 -5.97 -2.42 -6.50
C ARG A 58 -5.74 -3.89 -6.26
N ALA A 59 -6.59 -4.75 -6.80
CA ALA A 59 -6.31 -6.19 -6.80
C ALA A 59 -5.10 -6.47 -7.70
N GLN A 60 -4.14 -7.28 -7.28
CA GLN A 60 -2.88 -7.48 -8.04
C GLN A 60 -3.13 -8.09 -9.43
N ARG A 61 -4.26 -8.78 -9.64
CA ARG A 61 -4.73 -9.27 -10.95
C ARG A 61 -5.09 -8.15 -11.94
N GLU A 62 -5.46 -6.98 -11.45
CA GLU A 62 -5.68 -5.76 -12.23
C GLU A 62 -4.38 -4.94 -12.37
N SER A 63 -3.44 -5.16 -11.45
CA SER A 63 -2.10 -4.60 -11.45
C SER A 63 -1.17 -5.36 -12.41
N ARG A 64 -1.46 -5.38 -13.71
CA ARG A 64 -0.41 -5.62 -14.71
C ARG A 64 0.59 -4.46 -14.61
N PHE A 65 1.67 -4.67 -13.86
CA PHE A 65 2.71 -3.67 -13.57
C PHE A 65 3.28 -3.06 -14.87
N LYS A 66 3.02 -1.78 -15.10
CA LYS A 66 3.86 -0.93 -15.95
C LYS A 66 4.85 -0.21 -15.03
N HIS A 67 6.13 -0.53 -15.21
CA HIS A 67 7.28 0.14 -14.58
C HIS A 67 7.50 1.52 -15.21
#